data_AF-F6QPS8-F1
#
_entry.id   AF-F6QPS8-F1
#
_cell.length_a   1.000
_cell.length_b   1.000
_cell.length_c   1.000
_cell.angle_alpha   90.00
_cell.angle_beta   90.00
_cell.angle_gamma   90.00
#
_symmetry.space_group_name_H-M   'P 1'
#
loop_
_entity.id
_entity.type
_entity.pdbx_description
1 polymer ?
#
loop_
_entity_poly.entity_id
_entity_poly.type
_entity_poly.pdbx_seq_one_letter_code
_entity_poly.pdbx_strand_id
1 'polypeptide(L)'
;MSGVESNITVNSTTTIFSWKWTGINLLLVLIYGFITVLLVAIFAKRTIHRVSLKFSHRVEPEGAGAEKSLKHEIHNLMEVAVNFSYEPTLLQPGDERLHAEFKQKVKYSYITRMKTVDGFRNIDQVLGDLNDDLRRPKGKNIRQHLFDAKSHSSGCLRSIRTNQLQTLADFYVQARYGAESYHPEDHQKFLDTEAEIIA
;
A
#
# COMPACT_ATOMS: atom_id res chain seq x y z
N MET A 1 1.44 69.03 70.60
CA MET A 1 0.28 69.10 69.67
C MET A 1 0.56 70.25 68.72
N SER A 2 0.54 70.18 67.40
CA SER A 2 0.38 69.13 66.40
C SER A 2 0.72 69.86 65.09
N GLY A 3 1.60 69.33 64.25
CA GLY A 3 1.59 69.68 62.82
C GLY A 3 2.92 70.00 62.15
N VAL A 4 3.19 69.18 61.12
CA VAL A 4 3.62 69.58 59.77
C VAL A 4 5.13 69.50 59.44
N GLU A 5 5.38 68.53 58.55
CA GLU A 5 6.30 68.50 57.39
C GLU A 5 7.73 67.94 57.47
N SER A 6 7.86 66.86 56.67
CA SER A 6 8.93 66.51 55.73
C SER A 6 10.33 66.22 56.26
N ASN A 7 10.72 64.95 56.18
CA ASN A 7 11.55 64.53 55.04
C ASN A 7 11.55 63.00 54.88
N ILE A 8 10.85 62.56 53.83
CA ILE A 8 11.06 61.25 53.22
C ILE A 8 12.39 61.35 52.49
N THR A 9 13.46 60.82 53.07
CA THR A 9 14.60 60.34 52.28
C THR A 9 14.42 58.86 52.07
N VAL A 10 13.89 58.56 50.89
CA VAL A 10 14.11 57.32 50.15
C VAL A 10 15.61 56.96 50.25
N ASN A 11 15.90 55.66 50.16
CA ASN A 11 17.13 55.04 49.62
C ASN A 11 17.76 54.06 50.62
N SER A 12 17.47 52.77 50.44
CA SER A 12 18.51 51.74 50.31
C SER A 12 17.86 50.40 49.97
N THR A 13 17.34 50.33 48.74
CA THR A 13 17.58 49.14 47.92
C THR A 13 19.07 48.81 47.93
N THR A 14 19.39 47.52 47.77
CA THR A 14 20.74 46.93 47.59
C THR A 14 21.50 46.47 48.84
N THR A 15 21.07 45.36 49.43
CA THR A 15 22.01 44.39 50.04
C THR A 15 21.54 42.95 49.82
N ILE A 16 21.51 42.47 48.58
CA ILE A 16 21.38 41.02 48.31
C ILE A 16 22.44 40.49 47.34
N PHE A 17 23.43 41.30 46.96
CA PHE A 17 24.49 40.82 46.08
C PHE A 17 25.83 41.51 46.32
N SER A 18 26.45 41.24 47.47
CA SER A 18 27.88 41.50 47.65
C SER A 18 28.69 40.41 46.95
N TRP A 19 28.79 40.53 45.62
CA TRP A 19 29.64 39.68 44.80
C TRP A 19 31.12 39.93 45.09
N LYS A 20 31.70 39.20 46.04
CA LYS A 20 33.14 38.92 46.03
C LYS A 20 33.37 37.73 45.10
N TRP A 21 33.62 37.99 43.82
CA TRP A 21 34.03 36.94 42.88
C TRP A 21 35.45 36.49 43.24
N THR A 22 35.58 35.56 44.18
CA THR A 22 36.82 34.80 44.37
C THR A 22 37.13 34.09 43.05
N GLY A 23 38.38 34.11 42.58
CA GLY A 23 38.76 33.51 41.28
C GLY A 23 38.31 32.06 41.09
N ILE A 24 38.08 31.34 42.19
CA ILE A 24 37.50 29.99 42.19
C ILE A 24 36.06 29.96 41.64
N ASN A 25 35.23 30.96 41.92
CA ASN A 25 33.86 31.04 41.42
C ASN A 25 33.85 31.34 39.93
N LEU A 26 34.76 32.19 39.46
CA LEU A 26 34.94 32.46 38.03
C LEU A 26 35.42 31.20 37.28
N LEU A 27 36.37 30.47 37.88
CA LEU A 27 36.86 29.20 37.33
C LEU A 27 35.75 28.15 37.25
N LEU A 28 34.92 28.02 38.28
CA LEU A 28 33.77 27.11 38.28
C LEU A 28 32.79 27.48 37.17
N VAL A 29 32.43 28.76 37.02
CA VAL A 29 31.52 29.21 35.95
C VAL A 29 32.08 28.91 34.56
N LEU A 30 33.39 29.11 34.35
CA LEU A 30 34.05 28.79 33.07
C LEU A 30 34.03 27.29 32.77
N ILE A 31 34.36 26.45 33.75
CA ILE A 31 34.39 25.00 33.58
C ILE A 31 32.98 24.46 33.33
N TYR A 32 31.99 24.85 34.16
CA TYR A 32 30.61 24.44 33.98
C TYR A 32 30.01 24.98 32.68
N GLY A 33 30.35 26.21 32.27
CA GLY A 33 29.94 26.78 30.99
C GLY A 33 30.50 26.00 29.81
N PHE A 34 31.78 25.64 29.85
CA PHE A 34 32.39 24.84 28.78
C PHE A 34 31.80 23.43 28.70
N ILE A 35 31.57 22.77 29.85
CA ILE A 35 30.95 21.44 29.92
C ILE A 35 29.52 21.48 29.38
N THR A 36 28.72 22.49 29.73
CA THR A 36 27.34 22.61 29.24
C THR A 36 27.30 22.83 27.73
N VAL A 37 28.16 23.67 27.18
CA VAL A 37 28.29 23.87 25.72
C VAL A 37 28.73 22.59 25.01
N LEU A 38 29.71 21.86 25.55
CA LEU A 38 30.14 20.57 25.00
C LEU A 38 29.02 19.53 25.03
N LEU A 39 28.27 19.43 26.13
CA LEU A 39 27.13 18.53 26.23
C LEU A 39 26.07 18.86 25.17
N VAL A 40 25.70 20.14 25.02
CA VAL A 40 24.75 20.58 23.99
C VAL A 40 25.28 20.27 22.58
N ALA A 41 26.56 20.49 22.31
CA ALA A 41 27.17 20.20 21.01
C ALA A 41 27.17 18.68 20.70
N ILE A 42 27.47 17.84 21.69
CA ILE A 42 27.43 16.37 21.55
C ILE A 42 25.98 15.92 21.39
N PHE A 43 25.03 16.47 22.15
CA PHE A 43 23.62 16.15 22.00
C PHE A 43 23.10 16.56 20.63
N ALA A 44 23.44 17.75 20.12
CA ALA A 44 23.07 18.18 18.77
C ALA A 44 23.64 17.25 17.68
N LYS A 45 24.93 16.89 17.79
CA LYS A 45 25.56 15.93 16.87
C LYS A 45 24.88 14.55 16.93
N ARG A 46 24.49 14.10 18.12
CA ARG A 46 23.88 12.78 18.35
C ARG A 46 22.38 12.75 18.03
N THR A 47 21.65 13.86 18.20
CA THR A 47 20.23 13.97 17.84
C THR A 47 20.05 14.05 16.34
N ILE A 48 20.89 14.79 15.60
CA ILE A 48 20.84 14.82 14.13
C ILE A 48 21.17 13.42 13.55
N HIS A 49 22.18 12.74 14.10
CA HIS A 49 22.54 11.38 13.67
C HIS A 49 21.42 10.35 13.96
N ARG A 50 20.76 10.45 15.12
CA ARG A 50 19.69 9.50 15.51
C ARG A 50 18.36 9.76 14.80
N VAL A 51 18.12 11.00 14.36
CA VAL A 51 16.89 11.39 13.66
C VAL A 51 16.98 11.07 12.15
N SER A 52 18.16 11.19 11.54
CA SER A 52 18.36 10.72 10.15
C SER A 52 18.17 9.21 10.02
N LEU A 53 18.50 8.44 11.05
CA LEU A 53 18.36 6.97 11.03
C LEU A 53 16.94 6.47 11.32
N LYS A 54 16.09 7.27 12.01
CA LYS A 54 14.70 6.90 12.30
C LYS A 54 13.69 7.35 11.25
N PHE A 55 14.02 8.33 10.41
CA PHE A 55 13.22 8.67 9.23
C PHE A 55 13.69 7.97 7.94
N SER A 56 14.80 7.23 8.01
CA SER A 56 15.14 6.25 6.98
C SER A 56 14.45 4.90 7.21
N HIS A 57 13.21 4.92 7.71
CA HIS A 57 12.22 3.95 7.24
C HIS A 57 11.61 4.47 5.94
N ARG A 58 12.48 4.89 5.00
CA ARG A 58 12.16 4.64 3.61
C ARG A 58 12.13 3.13 3.53
N VAL A 59 10.96 2.59 3.21
CA VAL A 59 10.85 1.30 2.55
C VAL A 59 11.93 1.34 1.48
N GLU A 60 13.10 0.74 1.73
CA GLU A 60 14.08 0.58 0.69
C GLU A 60 13.31 -0.17 -0.40
N PRO A 61 13.15 0.41 -1.61
CA PRO A 61 12.67 -0.41 -2.69
C PRO A 61 13.65 -1.58 -2.74
N GLU A 62 13.13 -2.79 -2.56
CA GLU A 62 13.92 -4.01 -2.54
C GLU A 62 14.95 -3.91 -3.68
N GLY A 63 16.24 -3.90 -3.34
CA GLY A 63 17.32 -3.68 -4.31
C GLY A 63 17.97 -2.30 -4.34
N ALA A 64 17.82 -1.43 -3.33
CA ALA A 64 18.57 -0.15 -3.26
C ALA A 64 20.09 -0.32 -3.45
N GLY A 65 20.68 -1.41 -2.92
CA GLY A 65 22.09 -1.80 -3.10
C GLY A 65 22.39 -2.76 -4.26
N ALA A 66 21.41 -3.09 -5.09
CA ALA A 66 21.63 -3.97 -6.26
C ALA A 66 22.47 -3.25 -7.32
N GLU A 67 23.38 -4.00 -7.95
CA GLU A 67 24.19 -3.54 -9.07
C GLU A 67 23.29 -2.93 -10.16
N LYS A 68 23.72 -1.82 -10.78
CA LYS A 68 22.91 -1.11 -11.79
C LYS A 68 22.55 -2.03 -12.97
N SER A 69 23.43 -2.98 -13.30
CA SER A 69 23.21 -4.05 -14.28
C SER A 69 22.00 -4.90 -13.90
N LEU A 70 21.95 -5.40 -12.66
CA LEU A 70 20.85 -6.22 -12.16
C LEU A 70 19.52 -5.44 -12.12
N LYS A 71 19.55 -4.15 -11.75
CA LYS A 71 18.34 -3.30 -11.83
C LYS A 71 17.81 -3.17 -13.25
N HIS A 72 18.70 -2.94 -14.22
CA HIS A 72 18.32 -2.85 -15.62
C HIS A 72 17.81 -4.19 -16.16
N GLU A 73 18.43 -5.30 -15.76
CA GLU A 73 17.99 -6.63 -16.15
C GLU A 73 16.61 -6.94 -15.56
N ILE A 74 16.38 -6.69 -14.27
CA ILE A 74 15.06 -6.85 -13.64
C ILE A 74 14.02 -5.97 -14.33
N HIS A 75 14.34 -4.70 -14.61
CA HIS A 75 13.40 -3.81 -15.31
C HIS A 75 13.07 -4.34 -16.71
N ASN A 76 14.07 -4.78 -17.48
CA ASN A 76 13.87 -5.36 -18.80
C ASN A 76 13.05 -6.65 -18.75
N LEU A 77 13.34 -7.52 -17.77
CA LEU A 77 12.56 -8.75 -17.54
C LEU A 77 11.13 -8.44 -17.11
N MET A 78 10.92 -7.41 -16.29
CA MET A 78 9.57 -6.96 -15.91
C MET A 78 8.83 -6.38 -17.12
N GLU A 79 9.48 -5.61 -17.98
CA GLU A 79 8.89 -5.07 -19.21
C GLU A 79 8.51 -6.19 -20.19
N VAL A 80 9.38 -7.19 -20.35
CA VAL A 80 9.06 -8.42 -21.10
C VAL A 80 7.93 -9.20 -20.42
N ALA A 81 7.90 -9.25 -19.08
CA ALA A 81 6.86 -9.95 -18.33
C ALA A 81 5.48 -9.28 -18.47
N VAL A 82 5.43 -7.96 -18.51
CA VAL A 82 4.21 -7.19 -18.82
C VAL A 82 3.72 -7.49 -20.25
N ASN A 83 4.65 -7.78 -21.17
CA ASN A 83 4.33 -8.20 -22.54
C ASN A 83 3.81 -9.64 -22.64
N PHE A 84 3.92 -10.49 -21.60
CA PHE A 84 3.18 -11.75 -21.50
C PHE A 84 1.71 -11.44 -21.19
N SER A 85 1.04 -10.80 -22.13
CA SER A 85 -0.36 -10.43 -22.04
C SER A 85 -1.29 -11.61 -22.34
N TYR A 86 -0.86 -12.82 -21.95
CA TYR A 86 -1.67 -14.03 -22.01
C TYR A 86 -1.90 -14.50 -20.58
N GLU A 87 -3.16 -14.62 -20.20
CA GLU A 87 -3.57 -15.10 -18.88
C GLU A 87 -3.51 -16.64 -18.87
N PRO A 88 -2.56 -17.26 -18.12
CA PRO A 88 -2.42 -18.70 -18.11
C PRO A 88 -3.61 -19.36 -17.41
N THR A 89 -3.89 -20.62 -17.76
CA THR A 89 -4.79 -21.49 -16.96
C THR A 89 -4.18 -21.66 -15.57
N LEU A 90 -4.90 -21.28 -14.53
CA LEU A 90 -4.40 -21.39 -13.16
C LEU A 90 -4.59 -22.81 -12.60
N LEU A 91 -5.72 -23.44 -12.94
CA LEU A 91 -6.09 -24.79 -12.50
C LEU A 91 -6.34 -25.69 -13.72
N GLN A 92 -5.52 -26.72 -13.88
CA GLN A 92 -5.72 -27.69 -14.96
C GLN A 92 -6.85 -28.69 -14.62
N PRO A 93 -7.59 -29.19 -15.63
CA PRO A 93 -8.59 -30.24 -15.43
C PRO A 93 -7.87 -31.54 -15.01
N GLY A 94 -7.80 -31.79 -13.71
CA GLY A 94 -7.06 -32.91 -13.11
C GLY A 94 -6.04 -32.51 -12.04
N ASP A 95 -5.89 -31.22 -11.74
CA ASP A 95 -5.02 -30.77 -10.65
C ASP A 95 -5.52 -31.34 -9.29
N GLU A 96 -4.63 -31.97 -8.52
CA GLU A 96 -4.93 -32.49 -7.18
C GLU A 96 -5.46 -31.39 -6.24
N ARG A 97 -5.11 -30.13 -6.48
CA ARG A 97 -5.61 -28.95 -5.75
C ARG A 97 -7.12 -28.78 -5.89
N LEU A 98 -7.72 -29.16 -7.02
CA LEU A 98 -9.17 -29.18 -7.17
C LEU A 98 -9.82 -30.20 -6.21
N HIS A 99 -9.14 -31.32 -5.96
CA HIS A 99 -9.60 -32.38 -5.08
C HIS A 99 -9.29 -32.13 -3.60
N ALA A 100 -8.39 -31.18 -3.29
CA ALA A 100 -8.00 -30.83 -1.94
C ALA A 100 -9.18 -30.26 -1.11
N GLU A 101 -10.13 -29.57 -1.76
CA GLU A 101 -11.39 -29.10 -1.13
C GLU A 101 -12.20 -30.24 -0.51
N PHE A 102 -12.13 -31.45 -1.07
CA PHE A 102 -12.85 -32.62 -0.57
C PHE A 102 -12.11 -33.36 0.55
N LYS A 103 -10.77 -33.23 0.62
CA LYS A 103 -9.93 -34.03 1.52
C LYS A 103 -9.55 -33.29 2.82
N GLN A 104 -9.45 -31.97 2.81
CA GLN A 104 -9.12 -31.18 3.99
C GLN A 104 -10.16 -30.08 4.20
N LYS A 105 -10.71 -30.00 5.43
CA LYS A 105 -11.56 -28.88 5.91
C LYS A 105 -10.89 -27.50 5.84
N VAL A 106 -9.65 -27.40 5.34
CA VAL A 106 -8.93 -26.16 5.12
C VAL A 106 -9.34 -25.62 3.75
N LYS A 107 -10.35 -24.74 3.75
CA LYS A 107 -10.77 -23.98 2.57
C LYS A 107 -9.65 -23.00 2.18
N TYR A 108 -8.84 -23.36 1.20
CA TYR A 108 -7.82 -22.47 0.67
C TYR A 108 -8.46 -21.34 -0.16
N SER A 109 -8.46 -20.12 0.40
CA SER A 109 -9.00 -18.92 -0.27
C SER A 109 -8.40 -18.68 -1.67
N TYR A 110 -7.13 -19.04 -1.88
CA TYR A 110 -6.47 -18.85 -3.17
C TYR A 110 -6.99 -19.78 -4.27
N ILE A 111 -7.41 -21.01 -3.96
CA ILE A 111 -7.95 -21.97 -4.95
C ILE A 111 -9.27 -21.43 -5.49
N THR A 112 -10.12 -20.93 -4.59
CA THR A 112 -11.39 -20.30 -4.94
C THR A 112 -11.20 -19.08 -5.85
N ARG A 113 -10.16 -18.27 -5.62
CA ARG A 113 -9.80 -17.15 -6.53
C ARG A 113 -9.42 -17.65 -7.91
N MET A 114 -8.56 -18.67 -7.96
CA MET A 114 -8.11 -19.26 -9.22
C MET A 114 -9.29 -19.80 -10.03
N LYS A 115 -10.26 -20.46 -9.38
CA LYS A 115 -11.49 -20.93 -10.05
C LYS A 115 -12.29 -19.80 -10.67
N THR A 116 -12.53 -18.71 -9.95
CA THR A 116 -13.25 -17.55 -10.50
C THR A 116 -12.51 -16.95 -11.69
N VAL A 117 -11.19 -16.76 -11.57
CA VAL A 117 -10.36 -16.19 -12.65
C VAL A 117 -10.37 -17.08 -13.90
N ASP A 118 -10.22 -18.41 -13.72
CA ASP A 118 -10.32 -19.36 -14.83
C ASP A 118 -11.73 -19.39 -15.45
N GLY A 119 -12.79 -19.20 -14.64
CA GLY A 119 -14.16 -19.05 -15.12
C GLY A 119 -14.34 -17.87 -16.09
N PHE A 120 -13.79 -16.70 -15.76
CA PHE A 120 -13.77 -15.55 -16.68
C PHE A 120 -13.05 -15.84 -17.99
N ARG A 121 -11.96 -16.60 -17.93
CA ARG A 121 -11.24 -16.99 -19.13
C ARG A 121 -12.06 -17.93 -20.02
N ASN A 122 -12.89 -18.80 -19.42
CA ASN A 122 -13.84 -19.61 -20.17
C ASN A 122 -14.88 -18.73 -20.88
N ILE A 123 -15.41 -17.69 -20.20
CA ILE A 123 -16.32 -16.71 -20.81
C ILE A 123 -15.64 -15.99 -21.99
N ASP A 124 -14.40 -15.50 -21.80
CA ASP A 124 -13.63 -14.86 -22.89
C ASP A 124 -13.39 -15.81 -24.07
N GLN A 125 -13.14 -17.10 -23.81
CA GLN A 125 -12.95 -18.11 -24.84
C GLN A 125 -14.25 -18.36 -25.61
N VAL A 126 -15.38 -18.52 -24.92
CA VAL A 126 -16.70 -18.69 -25.56
C VAL A 126 -17.06 -17.45 -26.39
N LEU A 127 -16.78 -16.24 -25.91
CA LEU A 127 -16.98 -15.02 -26.68
C LEU A 127 -16.11 -14.99 -27.94
N GLY A 128 -14.84 -15.39 -27.85
CA GLY A 128 -13.95 -15.52 -29.00
C GLY A 128 -14.39 -16.60 -30.00
N ASP A 129 -14.91 -17.73 -29.51
CA ASP A 129 -15.43 -18.81 -30.35
C ASP A 129 -16.72 -18.41 -31.09
N LEU A 130 -17.53 -17.50 -30.51
CA LEU A 130 -18.71 -16.92 -31.16
C LEU A 130 -18.32 -15.90 -32.24
N ASN A 131 -17.32 -15.06 -31.98
CA ASN A 131 -16.77 -14.12 -32.95
C ASN A 131 -15.33 -13.72 -32.53
N ASP A 132 -14.38 -13.80 -33.45
CA ASP A 132 -12.98 -13.44 -33.19
C ASP A 132 -12.81 -11.96 -32.79
N ASP A 133 -13.71 -11.07 -33.26
CA ASP A 133 -13.74 -9.64 -32.88
C ASP A 133 -14.15 -9.42 -31.40
N LEU A 134 -14.84 -10.40 -30.79
CA LEU A 134 -15.22 -10.40 -29.38
C LEU A 134 -14.13 -10.99 -28.48
N ARG A 135 -12.99 -11.40 -29.03
CA ARG A 135 -11.88 -11.89 -28.21
C ARG A 135 -11.24 -10.74 -27.45
N ARG A 136 -11.03 -10.90 -26.14
CA ARG A 136 -10.36 -9.88 -25.32
C ARG A 136 -8.94 -9.62 -25.85
N PRO A 137 -8.62 -8.40 -26.32
CA PRO A 137 -7.26 -8.06 -26.71
C PRO A 137 -6.36 -7.97 -25.48
N LYS A 138 -5.08 -8.24 -25.73
CA LYS A 138 -3.98 -8.21 -24.77
C LYS A 138 -4.01 -6.92 -23.93
N GLY A 139 -4.04 -7.06 -22.60
CA GLY A 139 -3.95 -5.95 -21.65
C GLY A 139 -5.22 -5.13 -21.48
N LYS A 140 -6.31 -5.46 -22.18
CA LYS A 140 -7.58 -4.74 -22.04
C LYS A 140 -8.27 -5.11 -20.73
N ASN A 141 -8.82 -4.09 -20.07
CA ASN A 141 -9.55 -4.26 -18.83
C ASN A 141 -10.82 -5.10 -19.06
N ILE A 142 -11.10 -6.05 -18.15
CA ILE A 142 -12.27 -6.94 -18.26
C ILE A 142 -13.59 -6.17 -18.31
N ARG A 143 -13.73 -5.10 -17.52
CA ARG A 143 -14.97 -4.29 -17.49
C ARG A 143 -15.25 -3.70 -18.86
N GLN A 144 -14.24 -3.01 -19.41
CA GLN A 144 -14.33 -2.42 -20.74
C GLN A 144 -14.59 -3.48 -21.80
N HIS A 145 -13.89 -4.61 -21.73
CA HIS A 145 -14.08 -5.71 -22.67
C HIS A 145 -15.52 -6.22 -22.70
N LEU A 146 -16.11 -6.49 -21.53
CA LEU A 146 -17.48 -6.97 -21.42
C LEU A 146 -18.51 -5.94 -21.93
N PHE A 147 -18.33 -4.65 -21.61
CA PHE A 147 -19.21 -3.59 -22.13
C PHE A 147 -19.10 -3.41 -23.64
N ASP A 148 -17.89 -3.55 -24.18
CA ASP A 148 -17.66 -3.51 -25.63
C ASP A 148 -18.31 -4.73 -26.30
N ALA A 149 -18.17 -5.92 -25.72
CA ALA A 149 -18.83 -7.14 -26.19
C ALA A 149 -20.37 -7.01 -26.15
N LYS A 150 -20.91 -6.31 -25.15
CA LYS A 150 -22.34 -5.98 -25.07
C LYS A 150 -22.80 -5.00 -26.14
N SER A 151 -21.97 -4.00 -26.45
CA SER A 151 -22.28 -2.97 -27.45
C SER A 151 -22.01 -3.43 -28.88
N HIS A 152 -21.40 -4.62 -29.02
CA HIS A 152 -21.03 -5.20 -30.30
C HIS A 152 -22.26 -5.59 -31.15
N SER A 153 -22.09 -5.53 -32.47
CA SER A 153 -23.14 -5.79 -33.46
C SER A 153 -23.68 -7.23 -33.43
N SER A 154 -22.92 -8.18 -32.88
CA SER A 154 -23.30 -9.57 -32.71
C SER A 154 -24.48 -9.77 -31.75
N GLY A 155 -24.75 -8.80 -30.86
CA GLY A 155 -25.89 -8.84 -29.94
C GLY A 155 -25.84 -9.95 -28.88
N CYS A 156 -24.73 -10.69 -28.76
CA CYS A 156 -24.58 -11.84 -27.87
C CYS A 156 -24.88 -11.53 -26.40
N LEU A 157 -24.52 -10.34 -25.92
CA LEU A 157 -24.77 -9.90 -24.54
C LEU A 157 -25.85 -8.79 -24.46
N ARG A 158 -26.66 -8.62 -25.51
CA ARG A 158 -27.63 -7.51 -25.59
C ARG A 158 -28.75 -7.62 -24.56
N SER A 159 -29.22 -8.85 -24.28
CA SER A 159 -30.28 -9.16 -23.31
C SER A 159 -29.87 -8.95 -21.85
N ILE A 160 -28.58 -9.10 -21.54
CA ILE A 160 -28.04 -9.06 -20.18
C ILE A 160 -28.12 -7.65 -19.61
N ARG A 161 -28.47 -7.48 -18.33
CA ARG A 161 -28.53 -6.15 -17.73
C ARG A 161 -27.12 -5.61 -17.46
N THR A 162 -26.91 -4.31 -17.60
CA THR A 162 -25.59 -3.67 -17.41
C THR A 162 -25.07 -3.83 -15.98
N ASN A 163 -25.94 -3.86 -14.98
CA ASN A 163 -25.57 -4.11 -13.59
C ASN A 163 -25.05 -5.53 -13.36
N GLN A 164 -25.64 -6.55 -14.00
CA GLN A 164 -25.16 -7.94 -13.90
C GLN A 164 -23.75 -8.08 -14.47
N LEU A 165 -23.51 -7.44 -15.62
CA LEU A 165 -22.19 -7.43 -16.26
C LEU A 165 -21.14 -6.69 -15.42
N GLN A 166 -21.54 -5.61 -14.75
CA GLN A 166 -20.69 -4.88 -13.82
C GLN A 166 -20.34 -5.75 -12.60
N THR A 167 -21.35 -6.36 -11.96
CA THR A 167 -21.15 -7.27 -10.82
C THR A 167 -20.25 -8.45 -11.18
N LEU A 168 -20.46 -9.03 -12.36
CA LEU A 168 -19.62 -10.08 -12.92
C LEU A 168 -18.16 -9.58 -12.97
N ALA A 169 -17.90 -8.47 -13.66
CA ALA A 169 -16.56 -7.91 -13.75
C ALA A 169 -15.93 -7.54 -12.39
N ASP A 170 -16.73 -7.17 -11.39
CA ASP A 170 -16.27 -6.88 -10.04
C ASP A 170 -15.76 -8.14 -9.33
N PHE A 171 -16.41 -9.30 -9.52
CA PHE A 171 -15.90 -10.58 -9.00
C PHE A 171 -14.53 -10.94 -9.58
N TYR A 172 -14.29 -10.67 -10.87
CA TYR A 172 -12.97 -10.87 -11.47
C TYR A 172 -11.92 -9.98 -10.82
N VAL A 173 -12.21 -8.67 -10.68
CA VAL A 173 -11.27 -7.71 -10.10
C VAL A 173 -10.96 -8.07 -8.65
N GLN A 174 -11.96 -8.47 -7.88
CA GLN A 174 -11.77 -8.93 -6.49
C GLN A 174 -10.94 -10.21 -6.43
N ALA A 175 -11.23 -11.21 -7.27
CA ALA A 175 -10.52 -12.48 -7.29
C ALA A 175 -9.06 -12.33 -7.74
N ARG A 176 -8.78 -11.44 -8.71
CA ARG A 176 -7.43 -11.25 -9.27
C ARG A 176 -6.58 -10.23 -8.51
N TYR A 177 -7.15 -9.11 -8.11
CA TYR A 177 -6.42 -7.97 -7.54
C TYR A 177 -6.83 -7.61 -6.11
N GLY A 178 -7.92 -8.17 -5.58
CA GLY A 178 -8.40 -7.86 -4.24
C GLY A 178 -7.44 -8.34 -3.16
N ALA A 179 -7.19 -7.50 -2.15
CA ALA A 179 -6.33 -7.82 -1.01
C ALA A 179 -7.05 -8.63 0.10
N GLU A 180 -8.39 -8.66 0.07
CA GLU A 180 -9.21 -9.29 1.11
C GLU A 180 -9.27 -10.82 0.99
N SER A 181 -9.77 -11.53 2.00
CA SER A 181 -10.01 -12.97 1.86
C SER A 181 -11.15 -13.21 0.85
N TYR A 182 -10.91 -14.03 -0.16
CA TYR A 182 -11.95 -14.42 -1.13
C TYR A 182 -12.49 -15.80 -0.74
N HIS A 183 -13.76 -15.84 -0.35
CA HIS A 183 -14.37 -17.02 0.25
C HIS A 183 -15.09 -17.86 -0.82
N PRO A 184 -15.34 -19.16 -0.56
CA PRO A 184 -16.11 -20.01 -1.47
C PRO A 184 -17.53 -19.48 -1.73
N GLU A 185 -18.09 -18.72 -0.79
CA GLU A 185 -19.38 -18.06 -0.96
C GLU A 185 -19.33 -17.00 -2.07
N ASP A 186 -18.21 -16.30 -2.23
CA ASP A 186 -18.06 -15.29 -3.28
C ASP A 186 -17.90 -15.93 -4.66
N HIS A 187 -17.24 -17.08 -4.72
CA HIS A 187 -17.22 -17.89 -5.95
C HIS A 187 -18.61 -18.46 -6.29
N GLN A 188 -19.38 -18.89 -5.29
CA GLN A 188 -20.75 -19.34 -5.52
C GLN A 188 -21.62 -18.20 -6.08
N LYS A 189 -21.53 -16.99 -5.51
CA LYS A 189 -22.23 -15.81 -6.04
C LYS A 189 -21.83 -15.49 -7.48
N PHE A 190 -20.55 -15.69 -7.83
CA PHE A 190 -20.08 -15.57 -9.21
C PHE A 190 -20.79 -16.58 -10.13
N LEU A 191 -20.85 -17.86 -9.74
CA LEU A 191 -21.54 -18.90 -10.51
C LEU A 191 -23.04 -18.64 -10.64
N ASP A 192 -23.69 -18.15 -9.58
CA ASP A 192 -25.11 -17.80 -9.59
C ASP A 192 -25.38 -16.63 -10.56
N THR A 193 -24.48 -15.64 -10.58
CA THR A 193 -24.55 -14.49 -11.52
C THR A 193 -24.32 -14.94 -12.96
N GLU A 194 -23.37 -15.84 -13.19
CA GLU A 194 -23.10 -16.43 -14.51
C GLU A 194 -24.31 -17.26 -14.99
N ALA A 195 -24.93 -18.05 -14.12
CA ALA A 195 -26.12 -18.82 -14.44
C ALA A 195 -27.33 -17.93 -14.75
N GLU A 196 -27.52 -16.82 -14.03
CA GLU A 196 -28.59 -15.85 -14.33
C GLU A 196 -28.40 -15.16 -15.69
N ILE A 197 -27.15 -15.04 -16.15
CA ILE A 197 -26.80 -14.45 -17.45
C ILE A 197 -27.07 -15.41 -18.61
N ILE A 198 -26.90 -16.72 -18.39
CA ILE A 198 -27.07 -17.76 -19.41
C ILE A 198 -28.56 -18.20 -19.55
N ALA A 199 -29.36 -18.02 -18.50
CA ALA A 199 -30.78 -18.38 -18.45
C ALA A 199 -31.68 -17.50 -19.35
#